data_AF-A0A1M6TJX1-F1
#
_entry.id   AF-A0A1M6TJX1-F1
#
_cell.length_a   1.000
_cell.length_b   1.000
_cell.length_c   1.000
_cell.angle_alpha   90.00
_cell.angle_beta   90.00
_cell.angle_gamma   90.00
#
_symmetry.space_group_name_H-M   'P 1'
#
loop_
_entity.id
_entity.type
_entity.pdbx_description
1 polymer ?
#
loop_
_entity_poly.entity_id
_entity_poly.type
_entity_poly.pdbx_seq_one_letter_code
_entity_poly.pdbx_strand_id
1 'polypeptide(L)' 'MAYRKRTIFSEKQKMEIWDRWQRGESMGSIGRVFDRGSSSIYSLLESTGASDQ' A
#
# COMPACT_ATOMS: atom_id res chain seq x y z
N MET A 1 22.98 14.60 -6.57
CA MET A 1 22.34 13.48 -5.87
C MET A 1 20.88 13.43 -6.29
N ALA A 2 20.48 12.47 -7.13
CA ALA A 2 19.08 12.30 -7.49
C ALA A 2 18.36 11.66 -6.31
N TYR A 3 17.65 12.46 -5.51
CA TYR A 3 16.75 11.93 -4.51
C TYR A 3 15.66 11.17 -5.26
N ARG A 4 15.74 9.83 -5.27
CA ARG A 4 14.59 8.99 -5.61
C ARG A 4 13.52 9.39 -4.61
N LYS A 5 12.52 10.16 -5.05
CA LYS A 5 11.34 10.48 -4.24
C LYS A 5 10.82 9.14 -3.74
N ARG A 6 10.95 8.89 -2.43
CA ARG A 6 10.23 7.83 -1.75
C ARG A 6 8.77 8.07 -2.10
N THR A 7 8.24 7.27 -3.01
CA THR A 7 6.86 7.42 -3.45
C THR A 7 6.04 6.75 -2.36
N ILE A 8 5.77 7.50 -1.30
CA ILE A 8 4.85 7.10 -0.25
C ILE A 8 3.46 7.07 -0.88
N PHE A 9 2.67 6.05 -0.54
CA PHE A 9 1.27 6.00 -0.95
C PHE A 9 0.53 7.22 -0.42
N SER A 10 -0.14 7.97 -1.30
CA SER A 10 -1.05 9.02 -0.88
C SER A 10 -2.21 8.43 -0.08
N GLU A 11 -2.89 9.22 0.76
CA GLU A 11 -4.01 8.72 1.56
C GLU A 11 -5.08 8.01 0.71
N LYS A 12 -5.38 8.53 -0.49
CA LYS A 12 -6.28 7.87 -1.44
C LYS A 12 -5.77 6.49 -1.86
N GLN A 13 -4.48 6.36 -2.15
CA GLN A 13 -3.88 5.06 -2.48
C GLN A 13 -3.89 4.12 -1.27
N LYS A 14 -3.70 4.63 -0.06
CA LYS A 14 -3.78 3.82 1.17
C LYS A 14 -5.18 3.26 1.38
N MET A 15 -6.20 4.11 1.25
CA MET A 15 -7.60 3.68 1.35
C MET A 15 -7.95 2.66 0.26
N GLU A 16 -7.49 2.85 -0.97
CA GLU A 16 -7.77 1.92 -2.05
C GLU A 16 -7.05 0.57 -1.88
N ILE A 17 -5.82 0.57 -1.34
CA ILE A 17 -5.11 -0.65 -0.97
C ILE A 17 -5.86 -1.37 0.16
N TRP A 18 -6.34 -0.64 1.16
CA TRP A 18 -7.10 -1.18 2.29
C TRP A 18 -8.45 -1.77 1.85
N ASP A 19 -9.20 -1.07 0.99
CA ASP A 19 -10.47 -1.53 0.42
C ASP A 19 -10.29 -2.85 -0.35
N ARG A 20 -9.26 -2.92 -1.22
CA ARG A 20 -8.94 -4.15 -1.97
C ARG A 20 -8.50 -5.28 -1.05
N TRP A 21 -7.74 -4.99 -0.02
CA TRP A 21 -7.32 -5.98 0.98
C TRP A 21 -8.52 -6.51 1.78
N GLN A 22 -9.44 -5.63 2.21
CA GLN A 22 -10.69 -6.01 2.88
C GLN A 22 -11.61 -6.85 1.98
N ARG A 23 -11.60 -6.61 0.66
CA ARG A 23 -12.30 -7.46 -0.33
C ARG A 23 -11.69 -8.87 -0.49
N GLY A 24 -10.55 -9.14 0.15
CA GLY A 24 -9.86 -10.43 0.06
C GLY A 24 -8.85 -10.52 -1.10
N GLU A 25 -8.45 -9.40 -1.70
CA GLU A 25 -7.35 -9.44 -2.68
C GLU A 25 -6.01 -9.76 -1.99
N SER A 26 -5.20 -10.59 -2.66
CA SER A 26 -3.85 -10.89 -2.21
C SER A 26 -2.93 -9.67 -2.38
N MET A 27 -2.02 -9.45 -1.44
CA MET A 27 -1.05 -8.33 -1.46
C MET A 27 -0.26 -8.24 -2.78
N GLY A 28 0.03 -9.36 -3.42
CA GLY A 28 0.70 -9.40 -4.73
C GLY A 28 -0.18 -8.91 -5.90
N SER A 29 -1.49 -9.16 -5.87
CA SER A 29 -2.41 -8.59 -6.87
C SER A 29 -2.58 -7.10 -6.67
N ILE A 30 -2.78 -6.67 -5.42
CA ILE A 30 -2.87 -5.24 -5.07
C ILE A 30 -1.58 -4.51 -5.46
N GLY A 31 -0.41 -5.07 -5.12
CA GLY A 31 0.89 -4.49 -5.49
C GLY A 31 1.05 -4.31 -7.00
N ARG A 32 0.64 -5.29 -7.81
CA ARG A 32 0.67 -5.18 -9.28
C ARG A 32 -0.20 -4.04 -9.81
N VAL A 33 -1.35 -3.75 -9.21
CA VAL A 33 -2.21 -2.62 -9.61
C VAL A 33 -1.50 -1.28 -9.42
N PHE A 34 -0.66 -1.17 -8.39
CA PHE A 34 0.08 0.04 -8.07
C PHE A 34 1.51 0.07 -8.64
N ASP A 35 1.92 -0.95 -9.42
CA ASP A 35 3.31 -1.14 -9.86
C ASP A 35 4.28 -1.13 -8.67
N ARG A 36 3.92 -1.87 -7.62
CA ARG A 36 4.67 -1.97 -6.36
C ARG A 36 4.87 -3.43 -5.96
N GLY A 37 6.01 -3.68 -5.31
CA GLY A 37 6.27 -4.97 -4.69
C GLY A 37 5.30 -5.25 -3.55
N SER A 38 4.97 -6.53 -3.34
CA SER A 38 4.14 -7.00 -2.23
C SER A 38 4.66 -6.53 -0.87
N SER A 39 5.98 -6.40 -0.73
CA SER A 39 6.63 -5.89 0.48
C SER A 39 6.26 -4.44 0.81
N SER A 40 6.02 -3.58 -0.19
CA SER A 40 5.54 -2.21 0.05
C SER A 40 4.08 -2.17 0.52
N ILE A 41 3.25 -3.09 0.01
CA ILE A 41 1.86 -3.25 0.45
C ILE A 41 1.81 -3.77 1.89
N TYR A 42 2.66 -4.74 2.22
CA TYR A 42 2.76 -5.27 3.58
C TYR A 42 3.12 -4.19 4.60
N SER A 43 4.21 -3.45 4.39
CA SER A 43 4.60 -2.36 5.30
C SER A 43 3.55 -1.24 5.40
N LEU A 44 2.77 -1.02 4.35
CA LEU A 44 1.65 -0.10 4.39
C LEU A 44 0.51 -0.64 5.27
N LEU A 45 0.10 -1.90 5.08
CA LEU A 45 -0.99 -2.52 5.85
C LEU A 45 -0.62 -2.63 7.34
N GLU A 46 0.63 -2.95 7.67
CA GLU A 46 1.15 -2.92 9.04
C GLU A 46 1.04 -1.52 9.68
N SER A 47 1.37 -0.46 8.93
CA SER A 47 1.29 0.91 9.43
C SER A 47 -0.15 1.44 9.49
N THR A 48 -0.99 1.11 8.50
CA THR A 48 -2.38 1.61 8.41
C THR A 48 -3.29 0.88 9.40
N GLY A 49 -3.12 -0.42 9.61
CA GLY A 49 -3.90 -1.18 10.60
C GLY A 49 -3.59 -0.80 12.06
N ALA A 50 -2.48 -0.11 12.32
CA ALA A 50 -2.10 0.38 13.64
C ALA A 50 -2.45 1.86 13.91
N SER A 51 -2.90 2.62 12.90
CA SER A 51 -3.14 4.06 13.00
C SER A 51 -4.57 4.51 12.68
N ASP A 52 -5.51 3.59 12.47
CA ASP A 52 -6.94 3.92 12.40
C ASP A 52 -7.50 4.07 13.83
N GLN A 53 -7.38 5.29 14.36
CA GLN A 53 -8.16 5.84 15.47
C GLN A 53 -8.32 7.34 15.28
#